data_AF-A0A517NTS3-F1
#
_entry.id   AF-A0A517NTS3-F1
#
_cell.length_a   1.000
_cell.length_b   1.000
_cell.length_c   1.000
_cell.angle_alpha   90.00
_cell.angle_beta   90.00
_cell.angle_gamma   90.00
#
_symmetry.space_group_name_H-M   'P 1'
#
loop_
_entity.id
_entity.type
_entity.pdbx_description
1 polymer ?
#
loop_
_entity_poly.entity_id
_entity_poly.type
_entity_poly.pdbx_seq_one_letter_code
_entity_poly.pdbx_strand_id
1 'polypeptide(L)'
;MTDGTGVFHGPKSIGYARVHVRCTESPRDFAVTLALDDDEWNNQLRDGGFSDWTDAALAGLEHALRLSGNAHGQWAVIRVVGLVSDTIPRYIAHASALAAWDSVGYHAETEELESLLNWTVESFPGLDD
;
A
#
# COMPACT_ATOMS: atom_id res chain seq x y z
N MET A 1 6.68 -5.40 16.40
CA MET A 1 5.83 -5.03 15.24
C MET A 1 5.31 -6.31 14.57
N THR A 2 4.16 -6.25 13.89
CA THR A 2 3.50 -7.43 13.28
C THR A 2 3.31 -7.24 11.77
N ASP A 3 2.93 -8.31 11.07
CA ASP A 3 2.44 -8.19 9.70
C ASP A 3 1.12 -7.38 9.70
N GLY A 4 0.89 -6.58 8.67
CA GLY A 4 -0.33 -5.78 8.51
C GLY A 4 -1.01 -6.04 7.18
N THR A 5 -2.34 -5.88 7.17
CA THR A 5 -3.15 -6.04 5.97
C THR A 5 -4.08 -4.86 5.79
N GLY A 6 -3.98 -4.21 4.63
CA GLY A 6 -4.84 -3.10 4.25
C GLY A 6 -5.70 -3.48 3.07
N VAL A 7 -6.95 -3.01 3.10
CA VAL A 7 -7.94 -3.27 2.06
C VAL A 7 -8.60 -1.96 1.69
N PHE A 8 -8.65 -1.66 0.40
CA PHE A 8 -9.38 -0.52 -0.13
C PHE A 8 -10.40 -0.97 -1.18
N HIS A 9 -11.62 -0.46 -1.03
CA HIS A 9 -12.71 -0.69 -1.97
C HIS A 9 -13.02 0.63 -2.68
N GLY A 10 -12.81 0.65 -4.00
CA GLY A 10 -13.35 1.73 -4.83
C GLY A 10 -14.88 1.64 -4.94
N PRO A 11 -15.52 2.56 -5.69
CA PRO A 11 -16.89 2.38 -6.14
C PRO A 11 -17.07 0.99 -6.78
N LYS A 12 -18.26 0.38 -6.65
CA LYS A 12 -18.52 -1.02 -7.03
C LYS A 12 -18.04 -1.43 -8.45
N SER A 13 -17.83 -0.47 -9.34
CA SER A 13 -17.37 -0.65 -10.73
C SER A 13 -15.87 -0.41 -10.96
N ILE A 14 -15.13 0.19 -10.03
CA ILE A 14 -13.79 0.79 -10.30
C ILE A 14 -12.65 0.02 -9.60
N GLY A 15 -12.93 -1.12 -8.96
CA GLY A 15 -11.89 -2.05 -8.54
C GLY A 15 -11.62 -2.13 -7.03
N TYR A 16 -10.64 -2.96 -6.69
CA TYR A 16 -10.36 -3.44 -5.34
C TYR A 16 -8.85 -3.58 -5.17
N ALA A 17 -8.32 -3.19 -4.01
CA ALA A 17 -6.93 -3.44 -3.66
C ALA A 17 -6.83 -4.05 -2.26
N ARG A 18 -6.02 -5.11 -2.12
CA ARG A 18 -5.54 -5.62 -0.83
C ARG A 18 -4.03 -5.70 -0.86
N VAL A 19 -3.40 -5.15 0.17
CA VAL A 19 -1.94 -5.13 0.31
C VAL A 19 -1.55 -5.73 1.65
N HIS A 20 -0.53 -6.57 1.61
CA HIS A 20 0.08 -7.16 2.79
C HIS A 20 1.50 -6.61 2.95
N VAL A 21 1.82 -6.20 4.17
CA VAL A 21 3.14 -5.70 4.54
C VAL A 21 3.69 -6.45 5.73
N ARG A 22 5.00 -6.66 5.69
CA ARG A 22 5.79 -7.23 6.77
C ARG A 22 6.73 -6.17 7.31
N CYS A 23 6.79 -6.08 8.63
CA CYS A 23 7.81 -5.33 9.33
C CYS A 23 8.90 -6.28 9.84
N THR A 24 10.16 -5.98 9.57
CA THR A 24 11.28 -6.60 10.28
C THR A 24 11.96 -5.58 11.19
N GLU A 25 12.13 -5.94 12.45
CA GLU A 25 12.85 -5.12 13.43
C GLU A 25 14.31 -4.98 12.99
N SER A 26 14.63 -3.82 12.39
CA SER A 26 16.01 -3.39 12.15
C SER A 26 16.20 -2.02 12.82
N PRO A 27 17.02 -1.94 13.89
CA PRO A 27 17.02 -0.79 14.79
C PRO A 27 17.72 0.47 14.24
N ARG A 28 18.12 0.52 12.95
CA ARG A 28 18.98 1.61 12.46
C ARG A 28 18.60 2.29 11.15
N ASP A 29 17.89 1.62 10.23
CA ASP A 29 17.57 2.20 8.93
C ASP A 29 16.08 2.11 8.61
N PHE A 30 15.50 3.23 8.17
CA PHE A 30 14.19 3.27 7.52
C PHE A 30 14.36 2.78 6.08
N ALA A 31 13.68 1.69 5.73
CA ALA A 31 13.65 1.23 4.35
C ALA A 31 12.28 0.63 4.01
N VAL A 32 11.83 0.89 2.79
CA VAL A 32 10.60 0.34 2.21
C VAL A 32 11.00 -0.42 0.95
N THR A 33 10.56 -1.67 0.84
CA THR A 33 11.00 -2.60 -0.22
C THR A 33 9.84 -3.45 -0.76
N LEU A 34 10.02 -4.01 -1.95
CA LEU A 34 9.16 -5.07 -2.48
C LEU A 34 9.80 -6.42 -2.15
N ALA A 35 9.08 -7.28 -1.44
CA ALA A 35 9.47 -8.66 -1.18
C ALA A 35 8.30 -9.59 -1.49
N LEU A 36 7.79 -9.49 -2.72
CA LEU A 36 6.64 -10.25 -3.17
C LEU A 36 6.86 -11.75 -2.93
N ASP A 37 5.87 -12.44 -2.35
CA ASP A 37 5.86 -13.91 -2.19
C ASP A 37 5.78 -14.61 -3.56
N ASP A 38 6.22 -15.86 -3.64
CA ASP A 38 6.11 -16.68 -4.86
C ASP A 38 4.71 -17.28 -4.98
N ASP A 39 3.76 -16.47 -5.48
CA ASP A 39 2.39 -16.88 -5.75
C ASP A 39 1.88 -16.36 -7.11
N GLU A 40 0.77 -16.93 -7.59
CA GLU A 40 0.18 -16.64 -8.89
C GLU A 40 -0.18 -15.15 -9.06
N TRP A 41 -0.61 -14.47 -7.99
CA TRP A 41 -0.97 -13.05 -8.02
C TRP A 41 0.26 -12.16 -8.17
N ASN A 42 1.32 -12.48 -7.45
CA ASN A 42 2.58 -11.75 -7.52
C ASN A 42 3.35 -12.02 -8.82
N ASN A 43 3.19 -13.20 -9.43
CA ASN A 43 3.78 -13.49 -10.74
C ASN A 43 3.22 -12.57 -11.82
N GLN A 44 1.93 -12.21 -11.75
CA GLN A 44 1.37 -11.19 -12.65
C GLN A 44 2.03 -9.83 -12.47
N LEU A 45 2.36 -9.41 -11.24
CA LEU A 45 3.07 -8.15 -10.98
C LEU A 45 4.51 -8.16 -11.51
N ARG A 46 5.21 -9.30 -11.37
CA ARG A 46 6.59 -9.46 -11.86
C ARG A 46 6.67 -9.50 -13.39
N ASP A 47 5.73 -10.20 -14.01
CA ASP A 47 5.78 -10.52 -15.45
C ASP A 47 4.91 -9.58 -16.30
N GLY A 48 3.92 -8.91 -15.69
CA GLY A 48 2.82 -8.23 -16.39
C GLY A 48 2.97 -6.73 -16.59
N GLY A 49 4.09 -6.12 -16.20
CA GLY A 49 4.33 -4.68 -16.43
C GLY A 49 3.52 -3.73 -15.53
N PHE A 50 3.04 -4.21 -14.39
CA PHE A 50 2.30 -3.42 -13.39
C PHE A 50 3.24 -2.64 -12.45
N SER A 51 4.24 -1.95 -13.00
CA SER A 51 5.21 -1.19 -12.19
C SER A 51 4.55 -0.03 -11.42
N ASP A 52 3.49 0.53 -11.99
CA ASP A 52 2.66 1.56 -11.37
C ASP A 52 1.98 1.06 -10.08
N TRP A 53 1.55 -0.20 -10.04
CA TRP A 53 1.01 -0.83 -8.84
C TRP A 53 2.07 -0.98 -7.76
N THR A 54 3.27 -1.43 -8.14
CA THR A 54 4.37 -1.61 -7.19
C THR A 54 4.89 -0.28 -6.65
N ASP A 55 5.00 0.75 -7.49
CA ASP A 55 5.43 2.08 -7.10
C ASP A 55 4.39 2.74 -6.17
N ALA A 56 3.11 2.61 -6.50
CA ALA A 56 2.03 3.08 -5.63
C ALA A 56 2.02 2.37 -4.28
N ALA A 57 2.28 1.07 -4.25
CA ALA A 57 2.32 0.32 -3.00
C ALA A 57 3.43 0.82 -2.07
N LEU A 58 4.64 1.00 -2.61
CA LEU A 58 5.77 1.52 -1.87
C LEU A 58 5.54 2.95 -1.38
N ALA A 59 5.01 3.82 -2.24
CA ALA A 59 4.72 5.21 -1.89
C ALA A 59 3.67 5.30 -0.78
N GLY A 60 2.58 4.52 -0.86
CA GLY A 60 1.54 4.50 0.17
C GLY A 60 2.05 4.01 1.52
N LEU A 61 2.85 2.96 1.52
CA LEU A 61 3.53 2.43 2.71
C LEU A 61 4.46 3.49 3.32
N GLU A 62 5.33 4.10 2.53
CA GLU A 62 6.26 5.14 2.99
C GLU A 62 5.52 6.35 3.58
N HIS A 63 4.47 6.83 2.90
CA HIS A 63 3.69 7.98 3.33
C HIS A 63 3.04 7.75 4.70
N ALA A 64 2.38 6.60 4.88
CA ALA A 64 1.70 6.26 6.13
C ALA A 64 2.66 6.12 7.33
N LEU A 65 3.83 5.52 7.11
CA LEU A 65 4.85 5.39 8.15
C LEU A 65 5.42 6.75 8.58
N ARG A 66 5.56 7.68 7.63
CA ARG A 66 5.95 9.07 7.94
C ARG A 66 4.87 9.81 8.72
N LEU A 67 3.60 9.69 8.31
CA LEU A 67 2.48 10.33 9.01
C LEU A 67 2.33 9.82 10.45
N SER A 68 2.41 8.50 10.66
CA SER A 68 2.26 7.91 12.00
C SER A 68 3.49 8.10 12.91
N GLY A 69 4.58 8.70 12.40
CA GLY A 69 5.85 8.82 13.14
C GLY A 69 6.60 7.49 13.34
N ASN A 70 6.15 6.39 12.72
CA ASN A 70 6.75 5.07 12.82
C ASN A 70 7.75 4.79 11.68
N ALA A 71 8.59 5.77 11.34
CA ALA A 71 9.61 5.66 10.30
C ALA A 71 10.88 4.91 10.77
N HIS A 72 10.71 3.83 11.53
CA HIS A 72 11.80 3.00 12.03
C HIS A 72 11.59 1.55 11.62
N GLY A 73 12.66 0.90 11.16
CA GLY A 73 12.63 -0.49 10.72
C GLY A 73 12.55 -0.67 9.21
N GLN A 74 12.57 -1.93 8.81
CA GLN A 74 12.48 -2.35 7.41
C GLN A 74 11.10 -2.88 7.12
N TRP A 75 10.51 -2.34 6.07
CA TRP A 75 9.14 -2.58 5.65
C TRP A 75 9.14 -3.19 4.28
N ALA A 76 8.39 -4.28 4.12
CA ALA A 76 8.32 -4.99 2.86
C ALA A 76 6.86 -5.22 2.45
N VAL A 77 6.51 -4.77 1.24
CA VAL A 77 5.26 -5.18 0.59
C VAL A 77 5.47 -6.62 0.09
N ILE A 78 4.72 -7.57 0.65
CA ILE A 78 4.86 -9.00 0.33
C ILE A 78 3.79 -9.51 -0.63
N ARG A 79 2.69 -8.78 -0.76
CA ARG A 79 1.63 -9.13 -1.71
C ARG A 79 0.77 -7.92 -2.02
N VAL A 80 0.44 -7.78 -3.31
CA VAL A 80 -0.58 -6.84 -3.79
C VAL A 80 -1.61 -7.66 -4.57
N VAL A 81 -2.88 -7.55 -4.20
CA VAL A 81 -4.00 -8.22 -4.87
C VAL A 81 -4.94 -7.15 -5.40
N GLY A 82 -5.25 -7.22 -6.69
CA GLY A 82 -6.26 -6.38 -7.33
C GLY A 82 -7.11 -7.16 -8.32
N LEU A 83 -8.19 -6.52 -8.79
CA LEU A 83 -8.89 -6.94 -10.00
C LEU A 83 -8.05 -6.48 -11.20
N VAL A 84 -7.45 -7.43 -11.90
CA VAL A 84 -6.38 -7.24 -12.91
C VAL A 84 -6.70 -6.20 -13.99
N SER A 85 -7.98 -6.00 -14.34
CA SER A 85 -8.41 -5.06 -15.39
C SER A 85 -8.75 -3.65 -14.90
N ASP A 86 -9.08 -3.48 -13.61
CA ASP A 86 -9.79 -2.28 -13.15
C ASP A 86 -9.16 -1.63 -11.92
N THR A 87 -8.14 -2.25 -11.33
CA THR A 87 -7.52 -1.69 -10.12
C THR A 87 -6.55 -0.59 -10.50
N ILE A 88 -6.85 0.61 -10.04
CA ILE A 88 -6.04 1.80 -10.28
C ILE A 88 -4.99 2.00 -9.18
N PRO A 89 -3.80 2.55 -9.51
CA PRO A 89 -2.70 2.71 -8.57
C PRO A 89 -3.07 3.43 -7.26
N ARG A 90 -3.96 4.42 -7.30
CA ARG A 90 -4.42 5.14 -6.09
C ARG A 90 -5.01 4.21 -5.02
N TYR A 91 -5.71 3.14 -5.41
CA TYR A 91 -6.30 2.20 -4.46
C TYR A 91 -5.25 1.33 -3.79
N ILE A 92 -4.18 1.02 -4.51
CA ILE A 92 -3.05 0.25 -4.01
C ILE A 92 -2.23 1.11 -3.05
N ALA A 93 -1.98 2.38 -3.38
CA ALA A 93 -1.35 3.32 -2.44
C ALA A 93 -2.17 3.43 -1.15
N HIS A 94 -3.48 3.61 -1.26
CA HIS A 94 -4.35 3.69 -0.08
C HIS A 94 -4.36 2.39 0.74
N ALA A 95 -4.53 1.23 0.10
CA ALA A 95 -4.49 -0.05 0.78
C ALA A 95 -3.13 -0.31 1.46
N SER A 96 -2.02 0.11 0.84
CA SER A 96 -0.68 -0.03 1.43
C SER A 96 -0.49 0.86 2.65
N ALA A 97 -1.02 2.08 2.62
CA ALA A 97 -1.01 2.99 3.76
C ALA A 97 -1.80 2.41 4.95
N LEU A 98 -3.00 1.88 4.71
CA LEU A 98 -3.79 1.21 5.74
C LEU A 98 -3.08 -0.03 6.30
N ALA A 99 -2.44 -0.82 5.43
CA ALA A 99 -1.69 -2.00 5.84
C ALA A 99 -0.49 -1.61 6.74
N ALA A 100 0.17 -0.49 6.43
CA ALA A 100 1.24 0.06 7.24
C ALA A 100 0.73 0.45 8.64
N TRP A 101 -0.37 1.18 8.73
CA TRP A 101 -0.93 1.57 10.02
C TRP A 101 -1.38 0.37 10.86
N ASP A 102 -2.04 -0.61 10.22
CA ASP A 102 -2.42 -1.87 10.87
C ASP A 102 -1.19 -2.61 11.47
N SER A 103 -0.10 -2.70 10.72
CA SER A 103 1.12 -3.40 11.15
C SER A 103 1.84 -2.80 12.39
N VAL A 104 1.60 -1.51 12.65
CA VAL A 104 2.12 -0.80 13.83
C VAL A 104 1.05 -0.55 14.90
N GLY A 105 -0.19 -1.01 14.68
CA GLY A 105 -1.32 -0.73 15.56
C GLY A 105 -1.74 0.74 15.60
N TYR A 106 -1.43 1.51 14.55
CA TYR A 106 -1.82 2.91 14.41
C TYR A 106 -3.29 3.02 14.02
N HIS A 107 -4.02 3.87 14.73
CA HIS A 107 -5.42 4.16 14.44
C HIS A 107 -5.50 5.63 14.03
N ALA A 108 -5.74 5.85 12.74
CA ALA A 108 -5.80 7.19 12.17
C ALA A 108 -7.10 7.91 12.57
N GLU A 109 -6.98 9.20 12.87
CA GLU A 109 -8.12 10.09 13.04
C GLU A 109 -8.76 10.41 11.68
N THR A 110 -10.01 10.90 11.70
CA THR A 110 -10.75 11.23 10.47
C THR A 110 -9.98 12.18 9.55
N GLU A 111 -9.32 13.21 10.10
CA GLU A 111 -8.55 14.18 9.33
C GLU A 111 -7.34 13.54 8.61
N GLU A 112 -6.72 12.53 9.23
CA GLU A 112 -5.58 11.82 8.64
C GLU A 112 -6.03 10.86 7.53
N LEU A 113 -7.19 10.24 7.69
CA LEU A 113 -7.83 9.43 6.64
C LEU A 113 -8.21 10.29 5.43
N GLU A 114 -8.76 11.49 5.66
CA GLU A 114 -9.07 12.46 4.61
C GLU A 114 -7.79 12.97 3.93
N SER A 115 -6.74 13.27 4.71
CA SER A 115 -5.44 13.69 4.18
C SER A 115 -4.81 12.59 3.31
N LEU A 116 -4.85 11.33 3.76
CA LEU A 116 -4.38 10.19 2.99
C LEU A 116 -5.17 10.05 1.69
N LEU A 117 -6.51 10.17 1.75
CA LEU A 117 -7.36 10.08 0.57
C LEU A 117 -7.01 11.17 -0.45
N ASN A 118 -6.91 12.43 -0.02
CA ASN A 118 -6.55 13.55 -0.89
C ASN A 118 -5.16 13.35 -1.50
N TRP A 119 -4.18 12.94 -0.69
CA TRP A 119 -2.82 12.66 -1.17
C TRP A 119 -2.81 11.56 -2.23
N THR A 120 -3.58 10.48 -2.07
CA THR A 120 -3.66 9.42 -3.07
C THR A 120 -4.29 9.89 -4.39
N VAL A 121 -5.27 10.80 -4.34
CA VAL A 121 -5.89 11.39 -5.54
C VAL A 121 -4.90 12.29 -6.28
N GLU A 122 -4.14 13.11 -5.57
CA GLU A 122 -3.16 14.04 -6.15
C GLU A 122 -1.93 13.31 -6.71
N SER A 123 -1.44 12.29 -6.01
CA SER A 123 -0.20 11.59 -6.36
C SER A 123 -0.37 10.52 -7.42
N PHE A 124 -1.58 9.95 -7.51
CA PHE A 124 -1.92 8.87 -8.44
C PHE A 124 -3.23 9.20 -9.15
N PRO A 125 -3.24 10.20 -10.04
CA PRO A 125 -4.44 10.55 -10.80
C PRO A 125 -4.89 9.32 -11.59
N GLY A 126 -6.10 8.86 -11.29
CA GLY A 126 -6.76 7.85 -12.11
C GLY A 126 -7.30 8.47 -13.38
N LEU A 127 -7.80 7.63 -14.30
CA LEU A 127 -8.79 8.11 -15.26
C LEU A 127 -10.03 8.45 -14.44
N ASP A 128 -10.26 9.74 -14.21
CA ASP A 128 -11.54 10.22 -13.71
C ASP A 128 -12.57 9.94 -14.82
N ASP A 129 -13.44 8.96 -14.60
CA ASP A 129 -14.64 8.73 -15.42
C ASP A 129 -15.64 9.90 -15.25
#